data_AF-A0A1F9RH33-F1
#
_entry.id   AF-A0A1F9RH33-F1
#
_cell.length_a   1.000
_cell.length_b   1.000
_cell.length_c   1.000
_cell.angle_alpha   90.00
_cell.angle_beta   90.00
_cell.angle_gamma   90.00
#
_symmetry.space_group_name_H-M   'P 1'
#
loop_
_entity.id
_entity.type
_entity.pdbx_description
1 polymer ?
#
loop_
_entity_poly.entity_id
_entity_poly.type
_entity_poly.pdbx_seq_one_letter_code
_entity_poly.pdbx_strand_id
1 'polypeptide(L)' 'MFKKNVGNIDRVIRVVAGLALAYGAYAAEGAAVYILAVAAGAAIITGLIGYCGLYTLFGINTCKVD' A
#
# COMPACT_ATOMS: atom_id res chain seq x y z
N MET A 1 -3.34 14.14 13.63
CA MET A 1 -4.18 13.18 12.87
C MET A 1 -3.99 13.48 11.39
N PHE A 2 -3.35 12.57 10.64
CA PHE A 2 -3.14 12.78 9.20
C PHE A 2 -4.49 12.82 8.47
N LYS A 3 -4.64 13.73 7.51
CA LYS A 3 -5.87 13.85 6.72
C LYS A 3 -5.97 12.64 5.79
N LYS A 4 -7.01 11.83 5.94
CA LYS A 4 -7.25 10.64 5.12
C LYS A 4 -7.32 11.02 3.63
N ASN A 5 -6.50 10.39 2.80
CA ASN A 5 -6.45 10.60 1.34
C ASN A 5 -6.54 9.29 0.53
N VAL A 6 -6.63 8.16 1.24
CA VAL A 6 -6.83 6.82 0.67
C VAL A 6 -8.27 6.39 0.96
N GLY A 7 -9.02 6.25 -0.13
CA GLY A 7 -10.40 5.79 -0.14
C GLY A 7 -10.60 4.33 0.27
N ASN A 8 -11.82 3.92 0.61
CA ASN A 8 -12.12 2.56 1.06
C ASN A 8 -11.80 1.52 -0.02
N ILE A 9 -12.13 1.77 -1.28
CA ILE A 9 -11.74 0.88 -2.39
C ILE A 9 -10.21 0.80 -2.50
N ASP A 10 -9.50 1.93 -2.43
CA ASP A 10 -8.03 1.97 -2.51
C ASP A 10 -7.37 1.23 -1.33
N ARG A 11 -7.95 1.30 -0.12
CA ARG A 11 -7.47 0.53 1.04
C ARG A 11 -7.57 -0.97 0.81
N VAL A 12 -8.71 -1.45 0.28
CA VAL A 12 -8.90 -2.88 -0.02
C VAL A 12 -7.88 -3.34 -1.06
N ILE A 13 -7.75 -2.58 -2.17
CA ILE A 13 -6.78 -2.90 -3.22
C ILE A 13 -5.36 -2.96 -2.66
N ARG A 14 -4.95 -1.98 -1.85
CA ARG A 14 -3.61 -1.94 -1.24
C ARG A 14 -3.33 -3.12 -0.31
N VAL A 15 -4.29 -3.47 0.54
CA VAL A 15 -4.13 -4.60 1.47
C VAL A 15 -4.06 -5.92 0.68
N VAL A 16 -4.94 -6.13 -0.30
CA VAL A 16 -4.93 -7.34 -1.13
C VAL A 16 -3.64 -7.45 -1.95
N ALA A 17 -3.22 -6.37 -2.60
CA ALA A 17 -1.97 -6.33 -3.37
C ALA A 17 -0.75 -6.54 -2.46
N GLY A 18 -0.74 -5.92 -1.27
CA GLY A 18 0.33 -6.10 -0.30
C GLY A 18 0.43 -7.54 0.21
N LEU A 19 -0.69 -8.22 0.44
CA LEU A 19 -0.71 -9.64 0.81
C LEU A 19 -0.22 -10.53 -0.34
N ALA A 20 -0.62 -10.23 -1.59
CA ALA A 20 -0.12 -10.95 -2.76
C ALA A 20 1.40 -10.78 -2.95
N LEU A 21 1.92 -9.57 -2.73
CA LEU A 21 3.36 -9.29 -2.76
C LEU A 21 4.10 -10.01 -1.62
N ALA A 22 3.52 -10.03 -0.41
CA ALA A 22 4.08 -10.78 0.72
C ALA A 22 4.14 -12.28 0.41
N TYR A 23 3.08 -12.85 -0.21
CA TYR A 23 3.09 -14.23 -0.66
C TYR A 23 4.19 -14.49 -1.71
N GLY A 24 4.33 -13.61 -2.70
CA GLY A 24 5.40 -13.68 -3.70
C GLY A 24 6.80 -13.59 -3.10
N ALA A 25 6.98 -12.84 -2.00
CA ALA A 25 8.25 -12.73 -1.30
C ALA A 25 8.70 -14.06 -0.67
N TYR A 26 7.78 -14.94 -0.27
CA TYR A 26 8.12 -16.28 0.24
C TYR A 26 8.70 -17.21 -0.83
N ALA A 27 8.34 -17.00 -2.09
CA ALA A 27 8.84 -17.77 -3.23
C ALA A 27 10.02 -17.09 -3.95
N ALA A 28 10.42 -15.90 -3.50
CA ALA A 28 11.51 -15.15 -4.11
C ALA A 28 12.86 -15.50 -3.46
N GLU A 29 13.95 -15.23 -4.19
CA GLU A 29 15.31 -15.46 -3.71
C GLU A 29 16.19 -14.21 -3.91
N GLY A 30 17.27 -14.14 -3.12
CA GLY A 30 18.25 -13.06 -3.21
C GLY A 30 17.65 -11.67 -2.94
N ALA A 31 18.06 -10.68 -3.74
CA ALA A 31 17.64 -9.29 -3.56
C ALA A 31 16.13 -9.07 -3.75
N ALA A 32 15.45 -9.94 -4.51
CA ALA A 32 14.03 -9.80 -4.80
C ALA A 32 13.14 -9.92 -3.55
N VAL A 33 13.54 -10.74 -2.56
CA VAL A 33 12.81 -10.90 -1.29
C VAL A 33 12.66 -9.56 -0.58
N TYR A 34 13.75 -8.80 -0.46
CA TYR A 34 13.75 -7.52 0.24
C TYR A 34 12.89 -6.48 -0.48
N ILE A 35 12.96 -6.43 -1.81
CA ILE A 35 12.16 -5.49 -2.61
C ILE A 35 10.68 -5.80 -2.44
N LEU A 36 10.29 -7.08 -2.57
CA LEU A 36 8.90 -7.50 -2.42
C LEU A 36 8.39 -7.30 -1.00
N ALA A 37 9.20 -7.61 0.02
CA ALA A 37 8.83 -7.42 1.42
C ALA A 37 8.62 -5.94 1.76
N VAL A 38 9.49 -5.03 1.28
CA VAL A 38 9.33 -3.58 1.48
C VAL A 38 8.09 -3.06 0.75
N ALA A 39 7.87 -3.48 -0.50
CA ALA A 39 6.69 -3.09 -1.26
C ALA A 39 5.39 -3.59 -0.60
N ALA A 40 5.37 -4.84 -0.13
CA ALA A 40 4.26 -5.42 0.60
C ALA A 40 3.96 -4.64 1.89
N GLY A 41 4.99 -4.39 2.70
CA GLY A 41 4.87 -3.62 3.94
C GLY A 41 4.32 -2.21 3.68
N ALA A 42 4.86 -1.50 2.70
CA ALA A 42 4.40 -0.16 2.35
C ALA A 42 2.93 -0.15 1.90
N ALA A 43 2.52 -1.11 1.06
CA ALA A 43 1.14 -1.23 0.59
C ALA A 43 0.16 -1.50 1.75
N ILE A 44 0.48 -2.48 2.62
CA ILE A 44 -0.38 -2.84 3.76
C ILE A 44 -0.47 -1.67 4.74
N ILE A 45 0.66 -1.07 5.13
CA ILE A 45 0.70 0.04 6.09
C ILE A 45 -0.12 1.23 5.57
N THR A 46 0.06 1.61 4.30
CA THR A 46 -0.69 2.74 3.72
C THR A 46 -2.19 2.44 3.59
N GLY A 47 -2.56 1.20 3.24
CA GLY A 47 -3.95 0.75 3.25
C GLY A 47 -4.59 0.77 4.65
N LEU A 48 -3.88 0.29 5.67
CA LEU A 48 -4.38 0.27 7.06
C LEU A 48 -4.50 1.66 7.66
N ILE A 49 -3.52 2.55 7.45
CA ILE A 49 -3.56 3.92 7.97
C ILE A 49 -4.60 4.76 7.22
N GLY A 50 -4.87 4.47 5.94
CA GLY A 50 -5.75 5.30 5.11
C GLY A 50 -5.09 6.63 4.71
N TYR A 51 -3.78 6.72 4.85
CA TYR A 51 -2.97 7.86 4.46
C TYR A 51 -1.76 7.37 3.66
N CYS A 52 -1.59 7.93 2.46
CA CYS A 52 -0.41 7.71 1.64
C CYS A 52 0.33 9.05 1.47
N GLY A 53 1.55 9.16 2.01
CA GLY A 53 2.36 10.37 1.88
C GLY A 53 2.70 10.71 0.43
N LEU A 54 2.84 9.70 -0.43
CA LEU A 54 3.06 9.88 -1.86
C LEU A 54 1.86 10.58 -2.53
N TYR A 55 0.64 10.17 -2.17
CA TYR A 55 -0.58 10.85 -2.67
C TYR A 55 -0.66 12.28 -2.16
N THR A 56 -0.23 12.57 -0.94
CA THR A 56 -0.14 13.95 -0.44
C THR A 56 0.82 14.79 -1.25
N LEU A 57 1.99 14.25 -1.61
CA LEU A 57 2.99 14.96 -2.41
C LEU A 57 2.49 15.27 -3.82
N PHE A 58 1.70 14.36 -4.41
CA PHE A 58 1.09 14.54 -5.73
C PHE A 58 -0.31 15.18 -5.70
N GLY A 59 -0.83 15.57 -4.53
CA GLY A 59 -2.16 16.17 -4.40
C GLY A 59 -3.35 15.22 -4.69
N ILE A 60 -3.12 13.91 -4.69
CA ILE A 60 -4.12 12.88 -4.98
C ILE A 60 -4.95 12.60 -3.72
N ASN A 61 -6.27 12.46 -3.89
CA ASN A 61 -7.18 12.03 -2.84
C ASN A 61 -8.27 11.13 -3.43
N THR A 62 -8.18 9.82 -3.15
CA THR A 62 -9.13 8.82 -3.66
C THR A 62 -10.40 8.72 -2.83
N CYS A 63 -10.45 9.33 -1.63
CA CYS A 63 -11.67 9.40 -0.81
C CYS A 63 -12.81 10.19 -1.48
N LYS A 64 -12.52 10.97 -2.53
CA LYS A 64 -13.56 11.69 -3.30
C LYS A 64 -14.34 10.77 -4.24
N VAL A 65 -13.80 9.59 -4.51
CA VAL A 65 -14.34 8.61 -5.46
C VAL A 65 -15.11 7.50 -4.73
N ASP A 66 -15.06 7.47 -3.39
CA ASP A 66 -15.95 6.66 -2.55
C ASP A 66 -17.20 7.44 -2.12
#